data_AF-A0A9W8UJ11-F1
#
_entry.id   AF-A0A9W8UJ11-F1
#
_cell.length_a   1.000
_cell.length_b   1.000
_cell.length_c   1.000
_cell.angle_alpha   90.00
_cell.angle_beta   90.00
_cell.angle_gamma   90.00
#
_symmetry.space_group_name_H-M   'P 1'
#
loop_
_entity.id
_entity.type
_entity.pdbx_description
1 polymer ?
#
loop_
_entity_poly.entity_id
_entity_poly.type
_entity_poly.pdbx_seq_one_letter_code
_entity_poly.pdbx_strand_id
1 'polypeptide(L)'
;MTGVISKLSKGIDCASMGHSSRGGLWASLEKFSTNVVEVQRLVESFAGCDSAPILRKFRDTVEVGAITCIGSLVNRTVDFEQSRLRERYSIQTGFDADLDRLKRRYDGMESFLTEVVNNIIANSASWARQYIKSCIFLPQLGFLLVVDLDESTGDGKYCGEGQSHDLWEKIFTADDSVCYKTKQMRELDEAYGDIYCQIGEKLRFCTNWPRVF
;
A
#
# COMPACT_ATOMS: atom_id res chain seq x y z
N MET A 1 17.27 32.09 24.52
CA MET A 1 17.14 30.63 24.40
C MET A 1 16.53 30.32 23.05
N THR A 2 17.37 30.21 22.02
CA THR A 2 17.00 29.99 20.62
C THR A 2 17.14 28.50 20.31
N GLY A 3 16.05 27.90 19.85
CA GLY A 3 15.84 26.46 19.75
C GLY A 3 16.73 25.76 18.72
N VAL A 4 17.30 24.63 19.15
CA VAL A 4 18.08 23.66 18.37
C VAL A 4 17.12 22.82 17.51
N ILE A 5 16.43 23.44 16.54
CA ILE A 5 15.57 22.73 15.55
C ILE A 5 16.08 22.91 14.11
N SER A 6 17.15 23.67 13.88
CA SER A 6 17.64 23.98 12.52
C SER A 6 18.58 22.94 11.88
N LYS A 7 18.70 21.73 12.44
CA LYS A 7 19.60 20.67 11.91
C LYS A 7 18.94 19.32 11.67
N LEU A 8 17.63 19.26 11.51
CA LEU A 8 17.00 18.09 10.90
C LEU A 8 16.95 18.33 9.39
N SER A 9 18.02 17.90 8.69
CA SER A 9 17.99 17.81 7.24
C SER A 9 16.89 16.85 6.83
N LYS A 10 15.99 17.30 5.94
CA LYS A 10 14.99 16.49 5.22
C LYS A 10 15.50 15.07 4.98
N GLY A 11 14.67 14.09 5.35
CA GLY A 11 14.85 12.70 4.96
C GLY A 11 15.18 12.58 3.46
N ILE A 12 15.99 11.59 3.13
CA ILE A 12 16.45 11.33 1.77
C ILE A 12 15.22 11.09 0.90
N ASP A 13 14.94 12.01 -0.04
CA ASP A 13 13.96 11.82 -1.10
C ASP A 13 14.45 10.69 -2.02
N CYS A 14 14.09 9.45 -1.70
CA CYS A 14 14.49 8.24 -2.41
C CYS A 14 13.85 8.07 -3.80
N ALA A 15 13.14 9.07 -4.32
CA ALA A 15 12.63 9.05 -5.69
C ALA A 15 13.76 9.02 -6.75
N SER A 16 15.01 9.30 -6.35
CA SER A 16 16.18 9.34 -7.25
C SER A 16 17.01 8.05 -7.29
N MET A 17 16.82 7.08 -6.39
CA MET A 17 17.56 5.82 -6.44
C MET A 17 16.75 4.81 -7.24
N GLY A 18 16.97 4.84 -8.55
CA GLY A 18 16.48 3.83 -9.47
C GLY A 18 16.75 2.41 -8.96
N HIS A 19 15.71 1.58 -9.06
CA HIS A 19 15.74 0.12 -9.20
C HIS A 19 17.09 -0.56 -8.87
N SER A 20 17.29 -1.05 -7.64
CA SER A 20 18.17 -2.23 -7.49
C SER A 20 18.11 -2.98 -6.16
N SER A 21 17.79 -2.35 -5.03
CA SER A 21 17.65 -3.12 -3.78
C SER A 21 16.22 -3.65 -3.67
N ARG A 22 16.02 -4.93 -4.03
CA ARG A 22 14.81 -5.71 -3.70
C ARG A 22 14.46 -5.46 -2.22
N GLY A 23 13.46 -4.61 -1.96
CA GLY A 23 12.98 -4.23 -0.61
C GLY A 23 13.34 -2.84 -0.08
N GLY A 24 14.02 -1.98 -0.85
CA GLY A 24 14.24 -0.56 -0.51
C GLY A 24 15.20 -0.29 0.67
N LEU A 25 15.07 0.88 1.30
CA LEU A 25 15.96 1.34 2.39
C LEU A 25 15.92 0.40 3.59
N TRP A 26 14.72 -0.03 4.00
CA TRP A 26 14.53 -0.90 5.15
C TRP A 26 15.16 -2.28 4.95
N ALA A 27 15.08 -2.83 3.73
CA ALA A 27 15.77 -4.08 3.42
C ALA A 27 17.29 -3.90 3.38
N SER A 28 17.76 -2.71 3.02
CA SER A 28 19.19 -2.38 3.06
C SER A 28 19.69 -2.25 4.49
N LEU A 29 18.87 -1.71 5.39
CA LEU A 29 19.16 -1.59 6.82
C LEU A 29 19.16 -2.96 7.52
N GLU A 30 18.19 -3.83 7.20
CA GLU A 30 18.18 -5.22 7.66
C GLU A 30 19.42 -5.97 7.18
N LYS A 31 19.74 -5.92 5.88
CA LYS A 31 20.96 -6.54 5.32
C LYS A 31 22.23 -5.99 5.97
N PHE A 32 22.30 -4.68 6.19
CA PHE A 32 23.43 -4.07 6.88
C PHE A 32 23.60 -4.65 8.27
N SER A 33 22.51 -4.78 9.05
CA SER A 33 22.57 -5.35 10.39
C SER A 33 23.06 -6.80 10.39
N THR A 34 22.57 -7.62 9.46
CA THR A 34 22.99 -9.01 9.29
C THR A 34 24.46 -9.12 8.88
N ASN A 35 24.91 -8.25 7.96
CA ASN A 35 26.30 -8.22 7.51
C ASN A 35 27.25 -7.78 8.63
N VAL A 36 26.88 -6.82 9.48
CA VAL A 36 27.72 -6.39 10.60
C VAL A 36 27.93 -7.54 11.59
N VAL A 37 26.89 -8.30 11.89
CA VAL A 37 26.98 -9.49 12.75
C VAL A 37 27.91 -10.53 12.13
N GLU A 38 27.79 -10.79 10.83
CA GLU A 38 28.63 -11.78 10.15
C GLU A 38 30.10 -11.33 10.08
N VAL A 39 30.35 -10.05 9.84
CA VAL A 39 31.71 -9.49 9.88
C VAL A 39 32.30 -9.62 11.28
N GLN A 40 31.55 -9.31 12.34
CA GLN A 40 32.06 -9.49 13.72
C GLN A 40 32.40 -10.96 13.99
N ARG A 41 31.51 -11.88 13.61
CA ARG A 41 31.73 -13.33 13.75
C ARG A 41 33.01 -13.80 13.04
N LEU A 42 33.25 -13.29 11.84
CA LEU A 42 34.46 -13.59 11.06
C LEU A 42 35.72 -13.01 11.74
N VAL A 43 35.65 -11.79 12.27
CA VAL A 43 36.75 -11.15 13.00
C VAL A 43 37.10 -11.94 14.26
N GLU A 44 36.11 -12.43 15.00
CA GLU A 44 36.33 -13.27 16.19
C GLU A 44 36.93 -14.63 15.84
N SER A 45 36.59 -15.20 14.68
CA SER A 45 37.12 -16.49 14.22
C SER A 45 38.57 -16.43 13.71
N PHE A 46 39.10 -15.23 13.46
CA PHE A 46 40.44 -15.07 12.91
C PHE A 46 41.51 -15.17 14.00
N ALA A 47 42.30 -16.25 13.97
CA ALA A 47 43.44 -16.43 14.86
C ALA A 47 44.48 -15.30 14.62
N GLY A 48 44.66 -14.42 15.61
CA GLY A 48 45.53 -13.24 15.51
C GLY A 48 44.80 -11.90 15.37
N CYS A 49 43.51 -11.84 15.69
CA CYS A 49 42.73 -10.60 15.70
C CYS A 49 43.39 -9.44 16.47
N ASP A 50 44.13 -9.72 17.55
CA ASP A 50 44.83 -8.69 18.33
C ASP A 50 46.06 -8.11 17.61
N SER A 51 46.60 -8.81 16.61
CA SER A 51 47.76 -8.36 15.81
C SER A 51 47.36 -7.38 14.70
N ALA A 52 46.07 -7.30 14.36
CA ALA A 52 45.55 -6.44 13.30
C ALA A 52 44.83 -5.21 13.90
N PRO A 53 45.43 -4.01 13.90
CA PRO A 53 44.88 -2.83 14.56
C PRO A 53 43.52 -2.39 14.01
N ILE A 54 43.24 -2.65 12.74
CA ILE A 54 41.95 -2.35 12.10
C ILE A 54 40.81 -3.23 12.64
N LEU A 55 41.07 -4.52 12.89
CA LEU A 55 40.08 -5.46 13.39
C LEU A 55 39.74 -5.16 14.85
N ARG A 56 40.77 -4.83 15.64
CA ARG A 56 40.60 -4.36 17.02
C ARG A 56 39.75 -3.08 17.07
N LYS A 57 40.05 -2.09 16.23
CA LYS A 57 39.26 -0.85 16.17
C LYS A 57 37.81 -1.12 15.77
N PHE A 58 37.57 -2.01 14.82
CA PHE A 58 36.21 -2.41 14.44
C PHE A 58 35.45 -3.02 15.61
N ARG A 59 36.05 -4.01 16.30
CA ARG A 59 35.45 -4.65 17.48
C ARG A 59 35.13 -3.65 18.60
N ASP A 60 36.03 -2.72 18.87
CA ASP A 60 35.89 -1.77 19.97
C ASP A 60 34.92 -0.61 19.62
N THR A 61 34.69 -0.34 18.33
CA THR A 61 33.82 0.78 17.88
C THR A 61 32.39 0.32 17.58
N VAL A 62 32.21 -0.92 17.12
CA VAL A 62 30.92 -1.41 16.63
C VAL A 62 30.14 -2.06 17.77
N GLU A 63 29.07 -1.40 18.19
CA GLU A 63 28.11 -1.97 19.14
C GLU A 63 27.14 -2.91 18.43
N VAL A 64 27.53 -4.18 18.30
CA VAL A 64 26.72 -5.17 17.57
C VAL A 64 25.36 -5.40 18.21
N GLY A 65 25.24 -5.35 19.55
CA GLY A 65 23.96 -5.46 20.24
C GLY A 65 22.93 -4.42 19.76
N ALA A 66 23.35 -3.15 19.64
CA ALA A 66 22.48 -2.08 19.14
C ALA A 66 22.09 -2.30 17.67
N ILE A 67 23.04 -2.70 16.83
CA ILE A 67 22.80 -2.93 15.39
C ILE A 67 21.87 -4.13 15.15
N THR A 68 22.07 -5.24 15.88
CA THR A 68 21.18 -6.41 15.83
C THR A 68 19.79 -6.06 16.35
N CYS A 69 19.67 -5.24 17.40
CA CYS A 69 18.39 -4.76 17.90
C CYS A 69 17.61 -4.00 16.80
N ILE A 70 18.28 -3.07 16.11
CA ILE A 70 17.69 -2.33 14.98
C ILE A 70 17.25 -3.28 13.87
N GLY A 71 18.11 -4.22 13.47
CA GLY A 71 17.78 -5.24 12.47
C GLY A 71 16.53 -6.04 12.84
N SER A 72 16.46 -6.50 14.09
CA SER A 72 15.32 -7.24 14.61
C SER A 72 14.03 -6.41 14.64
N LEU A 73 14.13 -5.12 14.98
CA LEU A 73 12.99 -4.22 15.03
C LEU A 73 12.45 -3.95 13.65
N VAL A 74 13.33 -3.74 12.66
CA VAL A 74 12.94 -3.62 11.25
C VAL A 74 12.25 -4.89 10.76
N ASN A 75 12.83 -6.06 11.01
CA ASN A 75 12.26 -7.34 10.56
C ASN A 75 10.90 -7.66 11.21
N ARG A 76 10.69 -7.24 12.46
CA ARG A 76 9.40 -7.37 13.16
C ARG A 76 8.36 -6.36 12.69
N THR A 77 8.77 -5.25 12.10
CA THR A 77 7.87 -4.16 11.71
C THR A 77 7.53 -4.24 10.22
N VAL A 78 8.49 -4.59 9.36
CA VAL A 78 8.34 -4.57 7.90
C VAL A 78 8.11 -5.97 7.37
N ASP A 79 6.99 -6.14 6.67
CA ASP A 79 6.72 -7.34 5.88
C ASP A 79 7.38 -7.20 4.50
N PHE A 80 8.61 -7.71 4.38
CA PHE A 80 9.38 -7.63 3.13
C PHE A 80 8.76 -8.42 1.97
N GLU A 81 8.00 -9.48 2.27
CA GLU A 81 7.36 -10.31 1.24
C GLU A 81 6.15 -9.57 0.64
N GLN A 82 5.25 -9.06 1.48
CA GLN A 82 4.16 -8.21 1.00
C GLN A 82 4.66 -6.91 0.37
N SER A 83 5.74 -6.34 0.91
CA SER A 83 6.34 -5.13 0.36
C SER A 83 6.83 -5.32 -1.08
N ARG A 84 7.34 -6.53 -1.38
CA ARG A 84 7.76 -6.91 -2.73
C ARG A 84 6.57 -7.11 -3.66
N LEU A 85 5.50 -7.73 -3.18
CA LEU A 85 4.30 -8.00 -3.99
C LEU A 85 3.53 -6.73 -4.35
N ARG A 86 3.45 -5.77 -3.43
CA ARG A 86 2.66 -4.54 -3.59
C ARG A 86 3.48 -3.35 -4.11
N GLU A 87 4.79 -3.54 -4.32
CA GLU A 87 5.76 -2.48 -4.65
C GLU A 87 5.70 -1.28 -3.67
N ARG A 88 5.24 -1.51 -2.44
CA ARG A 88 5.04 -0.51 -1.39
C ARG A 88 5.33 -1.12 -0.04
N TYR A 89 5.95 -0.36 0.87
CA TYR A 89 6.23 -0.86 2.21
C TYR A 89 4.95 -1.28 2.93
N SER A 90 4.98 -2.51 3.44
CA SER A 90 3.90 -3.15 4.17
C SER A 90 4.38 -3.45 5.57
N ILE A 91 3.55 -3.10 6.57
CA ILE A 91 3.81 -3.38 7.98
C ILE A 91 3.34 -4.81 8.29
N GLN A 92 4.12 -5.55 9.09
CA GLN A 92 3.77 -6.88 9.57
C GLN A 92 2.41 -6.90 10.28
N THR A 93 1.71 -8.02 10.12
CA THR A 93 0.46 -8.28 10.85
C THR A 93 0.79 -8.55 12.32
N GLY A 94 0.05 -7.93 13.24
CA GLY A 94 0.24 -8.02 14.69
C GLY A 94 1.04 -6.88 15.31
N PHE A 95 1.62 -5.99 14.50
CA PHE A 95 2.37 -4.84 15.00
C PHE A 95 1.44 -3.73 15.53
N ASP A 96 0.33 -3.49 14.83
CA ASP A 96 -0.68 -2.50 15.21
C ASP A 96 -2.06 -3.14 15.03
N ALA A 97 -2.70 -3.45 16.15
CA ALA A 97 -4.01 -4.11 16.16
C ALA A 97 -5.11 -3.26 15.51
N ASP A 98 -5.01 -1.94 15.58
CA ASP A 98 -5.94 -1.03 14.91
C ASP A 98 -5.71 -1.03 13.40
N LEU A 99 -4.45 -1.00 12.95
CA LEU A 99 -4.09 -1.11 11.54
C LEU A 99 -4.56 -2.46 10.96
N ASP A 100 -4.36 -3.56 11.69
CA ASP A 100 -4.79 -4.89 11.25
C ASP A 100 -6.31 -5.02 11.20
N ARG A 101 -7.01 -4.37 12.14
CA ARG A 101 -8.48 -4.30 12.10
C ARG A 101 -8.96 -3.49 10.90
N LEU A 102 -8.28 -2.39 10.57
CA LEU A 102 -8.60 -1.56 9.40
C LEU A 102 -8.32 -2.30 8.10
N LYS A 103 -7.17 -2.98 7.97
CA LYS A 103 -6.86 -3.85 6.84
C LYS A 103 -7.92 -4.93 6.66
N ARG A 104 -8.29 -5.66 7.72
CA ARG A 104 -9.35 -6.67 7.65
C ARG A 104 -10.70 -6.10 7.20
N ARG A 105 -11.07 -4.92 7.68
CA ARG A 105 -12.31 -4.24 7.26
C ARG A 105 -12.24 -3.78 5.80
N TYR A 106 -11.07 -3.35 5.35
CA TYR A 106 -10.82 -3.00 3.95
C TYR A 106 -10.86 -4.23 3.04
N ASP A 107 -10.24 -5.35 3.41
CA ASP A 107 -10.26 -6.58 2.63
C ASP A 107 -11.69 -7.14 2.49
N GLY A 108 -12.53 -6.95 3.52
CA GLY A 108 -13.96 -7.25 3.43
C GLY A 108 -14.72 -6.41 2.39
N MET A 109 -14.24 -5.21 2.06
CA MET A 109 -14.84 -4.33 1.06
C MET A 109 -14.85 -4.97 -0.33
N GLU A 110 -13.80 -5.69 -0.71
CA GLU A 110 -13.71 -6.32 -2.03
C GLU A 110 -14.82 -7.38 -2.22
N SER A 111 -15.06 -8.19 -1.18
CA SER A 111 -16.15 -9.17 -1.19
C SER A 111 -17.53 -8.50 -1.25
N PHE A 112 -17.70 -7.39 -0.51
CA PHE A 112 -18.93 -6.61 -0.53
C PHE A 112 -19.18 -5.95 -1.89
N LEU A 113 -18.16 -5.36 -2.51
CA LEU A 113 -18.25 -4.76 -3.84
C LEU A 113 -18.60 -5.80 -4.90
N THR A 114 -18.06 -7.01 -4.77
CA THR A 114 -18.40 -8.15 -5.63
C THR A 114 -19.88 -8.53 -5.50
N GLU A 115 -20.42 -8.56 -4.29
CA GLU A 115 -21.85 -8.83 -4.06
C GLU A 115 -22.75 -7.74 -4.65
N VAL A 116 -22.37 -6.46 -4.48
CA VAL A 116 -23.06 -5.32 -5.09
C VAL A 116 -23.10 -5.45 -6.61
N VAL A 117 -21.96 -5.78 -7.24
CA VAL A 117 -21.87 -6.00 -8.70
C VAL A 117 -22.78 -7.14 -9.13
N ASN A 118 -22.76 -8.27 -8.41
CA ASN A 118 -23.62 -9.42 -8.73
C ASN A 118 -25.11 -9.06 -8.65
N ASN A 119 -25.51 -8.24 -7.67
CA ASN A 119 -26.88 -7.75 -7.56
C ASN A 119 -27.26 -6.83 -8.74
N ILE A 120 -26.36 -5.93 -9.16
CA ILE A 120 -26.58 -5.07 -10.34
C ILE A 120 -26.71 -5.93 -11.60
N ILE A 121 -25.85 -6.92 -11.78
CA ILE A 121 -25.89 -7.86 -12.90
C ILE A 121 -27.23 -8.63 -12.90
N ALA A 122 -27.70 -9.10 -11.73
CA ALA A 122 -28.96 -9.82 -11.61
C ALA A 122 -30.17 -8.96 -12.06
N ASN A 123 -30.19 -7.69 -11.66
CA ASN A 123 -31.26 -6.73 -11.99
C ASN A 123 -31.12 -6.11 -13.40
N SER A 124 -29.95 -6.26 -14.04
CA SER A 124 -29.72 -5.79 -15.41
C SER A 124 -30.26 -6.75 -16.47
N ALA A 125 -30.51 -6.21 -17.67
CA ALA A 125 -30.92 -7.00 -18.83
C ALA A 125 -29.87 -8.06 -19.18
N SER A 126 -30.31 -9.25 -19.58
CA SER A 126 -29.43 -10.40 -19.84
C SER A 126 -28.30 -10.12 -20.84
N TRP A 127 -28.53 -9.25 -21.82
CA TRP A 127 -27.54 -8.84 -22.81
C TRP A 127 -26.49 -7.85 -22.27
N ALA A 128 -26.82 -7.09 -21.22
CA ALA A 128 -25.97 -6.06 -20.63
C ALA A 128 -25.00 -6.60 -19.57
N ARG A 129 -25.30 -7.77 -19.00
CA ARG A 129 -24.52 -8.43 -17.94
C ARG A 129 -23.04 -8.61 -18.28
N GLN A 130 -22.73 -8.88 -19.54
CA GLN A 130 -21.36 -9.10 -20.02
C GLN A 130 -20.50 -7.83 -20.04
N TYR A 131 -21.12 -6.65 -20.03
CA TYR A 131 -20.42 -5.37 -20.12
C TYR A 131 -20.11 -4.78 -18.74
N ILE A 132 -20.77 -5.25 -17.69
CA ILE A 132 -20.52 -4.80 -16.32
C ILE A 132 -19.32 -5.57 -15.77
N LYS A 133 -18.20 -4.88 -15.52
CA LYS A 133 -16.94 -5.50 -15.10
C LYS A 133 -16.83 -5.62 -13.59
N SER A 134 -16.92 -4.49 -12.89
CA SER A 134 -16.63 -4.43 -11.45
C SER A 134 -17.16 -3.14 -10.81
N CYS A 135 -17.01 -3.02 -9.50
CA CYS A 135 -17.27 -1.80 -8.75
C CYS A 135 -15.98 -1.40 -8.02
N ILE A 136 -15.65 -0.10 -8.06
CA ILE A 136 -14.43 0.44 -7.45
C ILE A 136 -14.80 1.57 -6.49
N PHE A 137 -13.98 1.76 -5.46
CA PHE A 137 -14.09 2.91 -4.55
C PHE A 137 -12.89 3.85 -4.73
N LEU A 138 -13.18 5.12 -5.01
CA LEU A 138 -12.18 6.17 -5.10
C LEU A 138 -12.46 7.22 -4.01
N PRO A 139 -11.55 7.51 -3.08
CA PRO A 139 -11.82 8.42 -1.96
C PRO A 139 -12.36 9.82 -2.34
N GLN A 140 -12.03 10.30 -3.54
CA GLN A 140 -12.49 11.61 -4.04
C GLN A 140 -13.82 11.54 -4.79
N LEU A 141 -14.20 10.37 -5.30
CA LEU A 141 -15.36 10.20 -6.20
C LEU A 141 -16.40 9.21 -5.65
N GLY A 142 -16.09 8.51 -4.55
CA GLY A 142 -16.92 7.47 -3.95
C GLY A 142 -16.89 6.14 -4.73
N PHE A 143 -17.97 5.37 -4.58
CA PHE A 143 -18.21 4.13 -5.31
C PHE A 143 -18.58 4.40 -6.77
N LEU A 144 -18.05 3.60 -7.69
CA LEU A 144 -18.26 3.73 -9.12
C LEU A 144 -18.42 2.34 -9.75
N LEU A 145 -19.35 2.25 -10.69
CA LEU A 145 -19.56 1.04 -11.48
C LEU A 145 -18.72 1.11 -12.76
N VAL A 146 -17.95 0.06 -13.02
CA VAL A 146 -17.07 -0.05 -14.20
C VAL A 146 -17.77 -0.87 -15.28
N VAL A 147 -17.90 -0.27 -16.46
CA VAL A 147 -18.52 -0.86 -17.64
C VAL A 147 -17.56 -0.82 -18.81
N ASP A 148 -17.61 -1.79 -19.71
CA ASP A 148 -16.84 -1.77 -20.96
C ASP A 148 -17.12 -0.51 -21.79
N LEU A 149 -16.06 0.12 -22.29
CA LEU A 149 -16.16 1.20 -23.26
C LEU A 149 -16.64 0.68 -24.61
N ASP A 150 -17.52 1.44 -25.24
CA ASP A 150 -17.84 1.35 -26.66
C ASP A 150 -17.00 2.39 -27.42
N GLU A 151 -16.04 1.92 -28.21
CA GLU A 151 -15.14 2.76 -29.00
C GLU A 151 -15.87 3.62 -30.05
N SER A 152 -17.08 3.21 -30.46
CA SER A 152 -17.84 3.91 -31.50
C SER A 152 -18.58 5.15 -30.99
N THR A 153 -19.07 5.10 -29.75
CA THR A 153 -19.82 6.18 -29.11
C THR A 153 -18.99 6.95 -28.08
N GLY A 154 -17.89 6.36 -27.60
CA GLY A 154 -17.08 6.91 -26.52
C GLY A 154 -17.72 6.78 -25.14
N ASP A 155 -18.89 6.14 -25.05
CA ASP A 155 -19.64 5.84 -23.83
C ASP A 155 -19.55 4.35 -23.48
N GLY A 156 -20.11 3.95 -22.33
CA GLY A 156 -20.14 2.55 -21.94
C GLY A 156 -21.14 1.76 -22.79
N LYS A 157 -20.81 0.52 -23.13
CA LYS A 157 -21.69 -0.44 -23.84
C LYS A 157 -23.03 -0.67 -23.12
N TYR A 158 -23.14 -0.24 -21.87
CA TYR A 158 -24.38 -0.19 -21.11
C TYR A 158 -24.44 1.06 -20.24
N CYS A 159 -25.46 1.89 -20.46
CA CYS A 159 -25.69 3.14 -19.73
C CYS A 159 -27.00 3.13 -18.93
N GLY A 160 -27.43 1.96 -18.43
CA GLY A 160 -28.71 1.84 -17.71
C GLY A 160 -29.94 1.76 -18.61
N GLU A 161 -29.75 1.45 -19.90
CA GLU A 161 -30.85 1.27 -20.87
C GLU A 161 -31.88 0.24 -20.36
N GLY A 162 -33.13 0.67 -20.18
CA GLY A 162 -34.21 -0.16 -19.63
C GLY A 162 -34.56 0.10 -18.16
N GLN A 163 -33.81 0.93 -17.44
CA GLN A 163 -34.17 1.42 -16.11
C GLN A 163 -34.77 2.82 -16.21
N SER A 164 -36.09 2.92 -16.16
CA SER A 164 -36.87 4.15 -16.38
C SER A 164 -36.64 5.27 -15.35
N HIS A 165 -35.85 5.03 -14.29
CA HIS A 165 -35.68 5.97 -13.17
C HIS A 165 -34.24 6.11 -12.65
N ASP A 166 -33.23 5.51 -13.28
CA ASP A 166 -31.84 5.63 -12.84
C ASP A 166 -30.98 6.27 -13.93
N LEU A 167 -30.64 7.54 -13.75
CA LEU A 167 -29.73 8.27 -14.64
C LEU A 167 -28.29 7.96 -14.24
N TRP A 168 -27.61 7.18 -15.08
CA TRP A 168 -26.21 6.85 -14.87
C TRP A 168 -25.32 8.02 -15.31
N GLU A 169 -24.63 8.62 -14.36
CA GLU A 169 -23.75 9.76 -14.60
C GLU A 169 -22.34 9.26 -14.90
N LYS A 170 -21.84 9.52 -16.11
CA LYS A 170 -20.47 9.19 -16.50
C LYS A 170 -19.50 10.11 -15.77
N ILE A 171 -18.57 9.54 -15.00
CA ILE A 171 -17.56 10.33 -14.26
C ILE A 171 -16.27 10.43 -15.06
N PHE A 172 -15.72 9.29 -15.51
CA PHE A 172 -14.51 9.27 -16.34
C PHE A 172 -14.39 7.96 -17.11
N THR A 173 -13.47 7.95 -18.08
CA THR A 173 -13.05 6.76 -18.84
C THR A 173 -11.60 6.45 -18.50
N ALA A 174 -11.27 5.18 -18.25
CA ALA A 174 -9.92 4.70 -17.98
C ALA A 174 -9.75 3.27 -18.50
N ASP A 175 -8.60 2.97 -19.11
CA ASP A 175 -8.20 1.62 -19.55
C ASP A 175 -9.33 0.84 -20.25
N ASP A 176 -9.86 1.41 -21.35
CA ASP A 176 -10.95 0.85 -22.15
C ASP A 176 -12.24 0.54 -21.37
N SER A 177 -12.45 1.23 -20.26
CA SER A 177 -13.61 1.08 -19.39
C SER A 177 -14.16 2.45 -18.97
N VAL A 178 -15.48 2.54 -18.80
CA VAL A 178 -16.18 3.75 -18.37
C VAL A 178 -16.70 3.57 -16.95
N CYS A 179 -16.44 4.57 -16.11
CA CYS A 179 -16.89 4.60 -14.73
C CYS A 179 -18.15 5.44 -14.58
N TYR A 180 -19.21 4.80 -14.10
CA TYR A 180 -20.53 5.41 -13.89
C TYR A 180 -20.87 5.56 -12.42
N LYS A 181 -21.57 6.66 -12.12
CA LYS A 181 -22.25 6.90 -10.86
C LYS A 181 -23.73 6.62 -11.03
N THR A 182 -24.20 5.55 -10.42
CA THR A 182 -25.61 5.16 -10.39
C THR A 182 -26.26 5.61 -9.09
N LYS A 183 -27.60 5.61 -9.00
CA LYS A 183 -28.28 5.88 -7.74
C LYS A 183 -27.84 4.92 -6.62
N GLN A 184 -27.69 3.64 -6.93
CA GLN A 184 -27.20 2.65 -5.97
C GLN A 184 -25.77 2.97 -5.49
N MET A 185 -24.90 3.48 -6.36
CA MET A 185 -23.56 3.91 -5.93
C MET A 185 -23.61 5.09 -4.96
N ARG A 186 -24.53 6.04 -5.18
CA ARG A 186 -24.73 7.18 -4.26
C ARG A 186 -25.27 6.72 -2.89
N GLU A 187 -26.20 5.77 -2.87
CA GLU A 187 -26.69 5.16 -1.61
C GLU A 187 -25.55 4.44 -0.86
N LEU A 188 -24.63 3.79 -1.58
CA LEU A 188 -23.45 3.18 -0.97
C LEU A 188 -22.47 4.21 -0.41
N ASP A 189 -22.32 5.38 -1.06
CA ASP A 189 -21.49 6.46 -0.53
C ASP A 189 -22.06 7.01 0.77
N GLU A 190 -23.39 7.21 0.85
CA GLU A 190 -24.05 7.71 2.05
C GLU A 190 -23.92 6.71 3.21
N ALA A 191 -24.04 5.41 2.93
CA ALA A 191 -23.97 4.38 3.96
C ALA A 191 -22.53 4.03 4.39
N TYR A 192 -21.58 4.05 3.47
CA TYR A 192 -20.25 3.48 3.70
C TYR A 192 -19.07 4.39 3.28
N GLY A 193 -19.30 5.47 2.56
CA GLY A 193 -18.26 6.34 2.00
C GLY A 193 -17.32 6.89 3.07
N ASP A 194 -17.85 7.43 4.16
CA ASP A 194 -17.06 8.00 5.26
C ASP A 194 -16.14 6.97 5.92
N ILE A 195 -16.67 5.77 6.14
CA ILE A 195 -15.93 4.65 6.74
C ILE A 195 -14.74 4.28 5.86
N TYR A 196 -14.98 4.09 4.55
CA TYR A 196 -13.92 3.66 3.63
C TYR A 196 -12.95 4.78 3.29
N CYS A 197 -13.39 6.04 3.31
CA CYS A 197 -12.50 7.18 3.21
C CYS A 197 -11.50 7.20 4.38
N GLN A 198 -11.99 7.10 5.62
CA GLN A 198 -11.14 7.05 6.82
C GLN A 198 -10.17 5.87 6.81
N ILE A 199 -10.63 4.69 6.39
CA ILE A 199 -9.79 3.49 6.27
C ILE A 199 -8.71 3.72 5.21
N GLY A 200 -9.08 4.23 4.04
CA GLY A 200 -8.17 4.52 2.94
C GLY A 200 -7.12 5.56 3.29
N GLU A 201 -7.49 6.64 3.98
CA GLU A 201 -6.57 7.64 4.50
C GLU A 201 -5.58 7.03 5.48
N LYS A 202 -6.07 6.30 6.50
CA LYS A 202 -5.20 5.69 7.51
C LYS A 202 -4.25 4.65 6.90
N LEU A 203 -4.72 3.87 5.92
CA LEU A 203 -3.86 2.94 5.16
C LEU A 203 -2.83 3.68 4.29
N ARG A 204 -3.18 4.82 3.68
CA ARG A 204 -2.23 5.66 2.95
C ARG A 204 -1.15 6.20 3.88
N PHE A 205 -1.49 6.68 5.07
CA PHE A 205 -0.49 7.13 6.05
C PHE A 205 0.47 6.00 6.45
N CYS A 206 -0.03 4.79 6.69
CA CYS A 206 0.81 3.65 7.05
C CYS A 206 1.68 3.13 5.90
N THR A 207 1.20 3.20 4.65
CA THR A 207 1.97 2.76 3.47
C THR A 207 2.97 3.81 2.96
N ASN A 208 2.78 5.09 3.32
CA ASN A 208 3.67 6.20 2.97
C ASN A 208 4.64 6.58 4.10
N TRP A 209 4.90 5.66 5.04
CA TRP A 209 5.86 5.80 6.15
C TRP A 209 7.23 6.43 5.78
N PRO A 210 7.78 6.26 4.55
CA PRO A 210 9.05 6.92 4.19
C PRO A 210 8.94 8.44 3.96
N ARG A 211 7.74 9.04 3.90
CA ARG A 211 7.56 10.47 3.63
C ARG A 211 7.27 11.32 4.87
N VAL A 212 7.12 10.69 6.04
CA VAL A 212 6.71 11.37 7.28
C VAL A 212 7.89 11.56 8.25
N PHE A 213 9.10 11.11 7.87
CA PHE A 213 10.36 11.37 8.58
C PHE A 213 11.43 11.88 7.63
#